data_AF-A0A0G4IBZ1-F1
#
_entry.id   AF-A0A0G4IBZ1-F1
#
_cell.length_a   1.000
_cell.length_b   1.000
_cell.length_c   1.000
_cell.angle_alpha   90.00
_cell.angle_beta   90.00
_cell.angle_gamma   90.00
#
_symmetry.space_group_name_H-M   'P 1'
#
loop_
_entity.id
_entity.type
_entity.pdbx_description
1 polymer ?
#
loop_
_entity_poly.entity_id
_entity_poly.type
_entity_poly.pdbx_seq_one_letter_code
_entity_poly.pdbx_strand_id
1 'polypeptide(L)'
;MSNENWYNMQANAADGWGTSSCELGPSGAFDRLLRGCATGGGFNAAAATSGQFATSDATLELVLQTPCRMSLNSFGLTAMWAPSQCCRTPENMEVYGSTDGSTWTLLGEYDNQFEWQDLESRVFHTHNVDSTDLYDWFKFAIKRVTSLTSGDVADFSELELYTRNLVDLCNDGTSNCDVNAACANAAGSFTCTCNKGFSGDGVTCAPLTQIPPADIGQGHDWTKDDSVTFGGIYTTYRDYRGSVCPGRYRAMANR
;
A
#
# COMPACT_ATOMS: atom_id res chain seq x y z
N MET A 1 14.34 5.10 -16.02
CA MET A 1 14.53 3.66 -15.75
C MET A 1 13.27 3.19 -15.04
N SER A 2 12.65 2.13 -15.53
CA SER A 2 11.28 1.71 -15.21
C SER A 2 11.16 1.03 -13.84
N ASN A 3 10.05 1.33 -13.17
CA ASN A 3 9.65 0.96 -11.81
C ASN A 3 9.11 -0.49 -11.70
N GLU A 4 9.62 -1.45 -12.47
CA GLU A 4 8.87 -2.71 -12.72
C GLU A 4 9.40 -3.99 -12.05
N ASN A 5 10.43 -3.96 -11.20
CA ASN A 5 10.95 -5.20 -10.59
C ASN A 5 10.60 -5.42 -9.11
N TRP A 6 9.75 -4.57 -8.50
CA TRP A 6 9.35 -4.75 -7.10
C TRP A 6 8.49 -6.00 -6.83
N TYR A 7 8.03 -6.69 -7.87
CA TYR A 7 7.03 -7.75 -7.76
C TYR A 7 7.60 -9.14 -7.47
N ASN A 8 8.92 -9.31 -7.36
CA ASN A 8 9.51 -10.61 -7.09
C ASN A 8 10.35 -10.59 -5.81
N MET A 9 9.67 -10.59 -4.65
CA MET A 9 10.26 -10.82 -3.32
C MET A 9 10.84 -12.25 -3.14
N GLN A 10 11.29 -12.87 -4.23
CA GLN A 10 12.10 -14.07 -4.23
C GLN A 10 13.34 -13.80 -5.08
N ALA A 11 14.44 -13.50 -4.38
CA ALA A 11 15.82 -13.68 -4.79
C ALA A 11 16.04 -13.91 -6.29
N ASN A 12 16.08 -12.85 -7.09
CA ASN A 12 16.53 -12.96 -8.48
C ASN A 12 17.81 -12.15 -8.69
N ALA A 13 18.93 -12.85 -8.76
CA ALA A 13 20.24 -12.31 -9.12
C ALA A 13 20.33 -11.81 -10.59
N ALA A 14 19.20 -11.63 -11.27
CA ALA A 14 19.11 -11.33 -12.71
C ALA A 14 18.97 -9.83 -13.04
N ASP A 15 18.68 -8.99 -12.04
CA ASP A 15 18.27 -7.60 -12.30
C ASP A 15 19.41 -6.58 -12.15
N GLY A 16 20.65 -7.05 -11.96
CA GLY A 16 21.84 -6.20 -11.91
C GLY A 16 21.99 -5.38 -10.62
N TRP A 17 21.16 -5.61 -9.61
CA TRP A 17 21.23 -4.98 -8.29
C TRP A 17 21.73 -5.98 -7.25
N GLY A 18 23.02 -5.88 -6.88
CA GLY A 18 23.64 -6.62 -5.77
C GLY A 18 24.17 -8.01 -6.12
N THR A 19 25.40 -8.32 -5.70
CA THR A 19 26.06 -9.62 -5.91
C THR A 19 25.75 -10.67 -4.83
N SER A 20 24.67 -10.53 -4.07
CA SER A 20 24.35 -11.46 -2.97
C SER A 20 22.93 -11.26 -2.48
N SER A 21 22.11 -12.31 -2.46
CA SER A 21 21.00 -12.68 -1.53
C SER A 21 20.16 -11.64 -0.75
N CYS A 22 20.25 -10.34 -1.02
CA CYS A 22 19.63 -9.25 -0.27
C CYS A 22 19.04 -8.23 -1.23
N GLU A 23 17.81 -8.48 -1.67
CA GLU A 23 16.99 -7.48 -2.32
C GLU A 23 15.92 -7.05 -1.32
N LEU A 24 16.02 -5.80 -0.86
CA LEU A 24 15.24 -5.23 0.23
C LEU A 24 14.54 -3.97 -0.28
N GLY A 25 13.31 -4.13 -0.76
CA GLY A 25 12.55 -3.02 -1.31
C GLY A 25 11.96 -2.06 -0.27
N PRO A 26 11.31 -0.97 -0.73
CA PRO A 26 10.67 0.05 0.09
C PRO A 26 9.81 -0.53 1.21
N SER A 27 9.12 -1.64 0.97
CA SER A 27 8.28 -2.27 1.97
C SER A 27 9.05 -2.74 3.21
N GLY A 28 10.32 -3.12 3.07
CA GLY A 28 11.14 -3.54 4.19
C GLY A 28 11.60 -2.40 5.11
N ALA A 29 11.40 -1.15 4.69
CA ALA A 29 11.54 0.00 5.59
C ALA A 29 10.34 0.16 6.55
N PHE A 30 9.22 -0.53 6.31
CA PHE A 30 7.94 -0.24 6.97
C PHE A 30 7.25 -1.51 7.52
N ASP A 31 7.99 -2.61 7.69
CA ASP A 31 7.42 -3.92 8.01
C ASP A 31 7.37 -4.24 9.53
N ARG A 32 7.89 -3.35 10.37
CA ARG A 32 7.99 -3.47 11.85
C ARG A 32 8.89 -4.62 12.30
N LEU A 33 9.82 -5.09 11.46
CA LEU A 33 10.70 -6.21 11.77
C LEU A 33 12.16 -5.74 11.79
N LEU A 34 12.72 -5.68 13.01
CA LEU A 34 14.12 -5.32 13.22
C LEU A 34 15.06 -6.44 12.75
N ARG A 35 15.42 -6.40 11.47
CA ARG A 35 16.16 -7.45 10.76
C ARG A 35 17.19 -6.82 9.85
N GLY A 36 18.19 -7.61 9.49
CA GLY A 36 19.20 -7.21 8.51
C GLY A 36 19.02 -7.94 7.18
N CYS A 37 19.82 -7.51 6.21
CA CYS A 37 20.01 -8.14 4.90
C CYS A 37 20.01 -9.68 4.95
N ALA A 38 20.82 -10.30 5.83
CA ALA A 38 20.93 -11.76 5.90
C ALA A 38 19.67 -12.52 6.38
N THR A 39 18.72 -11.83 7.01
CA THR A 39 17.45 -12.40 7.49
C THR A 39 16.23 -11.88 6.72
N GLY A 40 16.46 -11.21 5.58
CA GLY A 40 15.41 -10.76 4.66
C GLY A 40 14.55 -9.63 5.20
N GLY A 41 15.12 -8.67 5.93
CA GLY A 41 14.40 -7.46 6.35
C GLY A 41 15.26 -6.20 6.33
N GLY A 42 14.59 -5.05 6.43
CA GLY A 42 15.16 -3.72 6.22
C GLY A 42 14.98 -3.20 4.80
N PHE A 43 15.53 -2.02 4.53
CA PHE A 43 15.63 -1.38 3.22
C PHE A 43 17.09 -1.30 2.79
N ASN A 44 17.36 -1.56 1.51
CA ASN A 44 18.68 -1.37 0.90
C ASN A 44 18.51 -0.67 -0.44
N ALA A 45 19.14 0.49 -0.59
CA ALA A 45 19.04 1.27 -1.80
C ALA A 45 19.73 0.57 -2.97
N ALA A 46 19.05 0.53 -4.11
CA ALA A 46 19.62 0.01 -5.34
C ALA A 46 20.83 0.86 -5.80
N ALA A 47 20.67 2.19 -5.81
CA ALA A 47 21.68 3.12 -6.31
C ALA A 47 22.63 3.62 -5.21
N ALA A 48 23.84 3.99 -5.64
CA ALA A 48 24.83 4.61 -4.79
C ALA A 48 24.28 5.89 -4.12
N THR A 49 24.53 6.02 -2.84
CA THR A 49 24.21 7.16 -2.00
C THR A 49 25.49 7.92 -1.66
N SER A 50 25.39 9.24 -1.53
CA SER A 50 26.54 10.09 -1.21
C SER A 50 27.06 9.78 0.19
N GLY A 51 28.37 9.61 0.32
CA GLY A 51 29.05 9.56 1.62
C GLY A 51 29.29 10.95 2.21
N GLN A 52 29.84 11.00 3.41
CA GLN A 52 30.06 12.21 4.21
C GLN A 52 30.82 13.31 3.44
N PHE A 53 31.89 12.95 2.72
CA PHE A 53 32.74 13.91 2.01
C PHE A 53 32.41 14.05 0.51
N ALA A 54 31.23 13.56 0.08
CA ALA A 54 30.78 13.74 -1.29
C ALA A 54 30.60 15.23 -1.64
N THR A 55 30.92 15.62 -2.88
CA THR A 55 30.77 16.99 -3.36
C THR A 55 29.32 17.42 -3.56
N SER A 56 28.38 16.47 -3.56
CA SER A 56 26.94 16.71 -3.71
C SER A 56 26.13 15.65 -2.96
N ASP A 57 24.89 15.99 -2.62
CA ASP A 57 23.95 15.07 -1.99
C ASP A 57 23.41 14.04 -2.99
N ALA A 58 22.96 12.90 -2.49
CA ALA A 58 22.21 11.94 -3.29
C ALA A 58 20.78 12.44 -3.54
N THR A 59 20.17 11.90 -4.58
CA THR A 59 18.76 12.15 -4.94
C THR A 59 17.88 10.94 -4.63
N LEU A 60 18.24 10.17 -3.60
CA LEU A 60 17.50 8.98 -3.20
C LEU A 60 16.25 9.39 -2.42
N GLU A 61 15.09 8.94 -2.89
CA GLU A 61 13.80 9.25 -2.26
C GLU A 61 13.06 7.94 -1.97
N LEU A 62 12.59 7.80 -0.72
CA LEU A 62 11.66 6.75 -0.30
C LEU A 62 10.31 7.40 0.01
N VAL A 63 9.23 6.87 -0.55
CA VAL A 63 7.89 7.48 -0.41
C VAL A 63 6.91 6.47 0.19
N LEU A 64 6.21 6.88 1.25
CA LEU A 64 5.09 6.17 1.85
C LEU A 64 3.80 6.97 1.60
N GLN A 65 2.87 6.38 0.86
CA GLN A 65 1.50 6.89 0.74
C GLN A 65 0.62 6.15 1.73
N THR A 66 -0.10 6.90 2.57
CA THR A 66 -1.06 6.36 3.53
C THR A 66 -2.49 6.61 3.08
N PRO A 67 -3.44 5.73 3.44
CA PRO A 67 -4.85 5.94 3.09
C PRO A 67 -5.49 7.05 3.94
N CYS A 68 -5.01 7.26 5.16
CA CYS A 68 -5.47 8.33 6.05
C CYS A 68 -4.58 9.56 5.90
N ARG A 69 -5.09 10.74 6.30
CA ARG A 69 -4.26 11.94 6.47
C ARG A 69 -3.87 12.14 7.93
N MET A 70 -2.69 12.68 8.17
CA MET A 70 -2.17 12.92 9.52
C MET A 70 -1.15 14.04 9.55
N SER A 71 -0.96 14.65 10.73
CA SER A 71 0.12 15.59 11.00
C SER A 71 1.32 14.81 11.53
N LEU A 72 2.47 14.86 10.85
CA LEU A 72 3.68 14.17 11.30
C LEU A 72 4.31 14.96 12.46
N ASN A 73 4.54 14.30 13.59
CA ASN A 73 5.17 14.91 14.77
C ASN A 73 6.66 14.56 14.86
N SER A 74 7.01 13.34 14.52
CA SER A 74 8.38 12.86 14.44
C SER A 74 8.44 11.60 13.59
N PHE A 75 9.65 11.25 13.14
CA PHE A 75 9.92 9.99 12.47
C PHE A 75 11.11 9.30 13.13
N GLY A 76 11.02 7.98 13.26
CA GLY A 76 12.07 7.14 13.80
C GLY A 76 12.82 6.44 12.68
N LEU A 77 14.13 6.32 12.81
CA LEU A 77 14.96 5.48 11.95
C LEU A 77 15.71 4.48 12.83
N THR A 78 15.68 3.21 12.45
CA THR A 78 16.49 2.17 13.09
C THR A 78 17.61 1.74 12.17
N ALA A 79 18.85 1.88 12.62
CA ALA A 79 20.02 1.42 11.89
C ALA A 79 19.95 -0.09 11.62
N MET A 80 20.55 -0.54 10.53
CA MET A 80 20.70 -1.97 10.28
C MET A 80 21.87 -2.55 11.09
N TRP A 81 21.83 -3.87 11.31
CA TRP A 81 22.98 -4.66 11.72
C TRP A 81 23.88 -4.93 10.50
N ALA A 82 25.19 -4.67 10.59
CA ALA A 82 26.21 -5.66 10.22
C ALA A 82 27.64 -5.11 10.30
N PRO A 83 28.58 -5.85 10.92
CA PRO A 83 30.01 -5.51 10.95
C PRO A 83 30.72 -5.49 9.57
N SER A 84 30.00 -5.64 8.45
CA SER A 84 30.50 -5.51 7.07
C SER A 84 29.73 -4.48 6.20
N GLN A 85 28.65 -3.89 6.73
CA GLN A 85 27.82 -2.86 6.07
C GLN A 85 27.82 -1.57 6.89
N CYS A 86 28.78 -1.45 7.82
CA CYS A 86 28.95 -0.25 8.59
C CYS A 86 29.03 0.94 7.64
N CYS A 87 28.47 2.04 8.10
CA CYS A 87 28.51 3.31 7.40
C CYS A 87 27.46 3.49 6.29
N ARG A 88 26.41 2.67 6.23
CA ARG A 88 25.31 2.80 5.25
C ARG A 88 24.04 3.44 5.81
N THR A 89 23.93 3.56 7.13
CA THR A 89 22.84 4.29 7.76
C THR A 89 22.87 5.76 7.36
N PRO A 90 21.73 6.35 6.96
CA PRO A 90 21.60 7.77 6.66
C PRO A 90 22.07 8.68 7.79
N GLU A 91 23.03 9.57 7.49
CA GLU A 91 23.51 10.62 8.40
C GLU A 91 22.81 11.95 8.19
N ASN A 92 22.27 12.16 6.98
CA ASN A 92 21.53 13.34 6.59
C ASN A 92 20.27 12.93 5.81
N MET A 93 19.11 13.35 6.31
CA MET A 93 17.82 13.07 5.71
C MET A 93 16.81 14.18 5.97
N GLU A 94 15.98 14.44 4.97
CA GLU A 94 14.84 15.35 5.05
C GLU A 94 13.55 14.55 4.89
N VAL A 95 12.50 14.94 5.62
CA VAL A 95 11.15 14.40 5.47
C VAL A 95 10.19 15.47 4.98
N TYR A 96 9.41 15.12 3.96
CA TYR A 96 8.45 15.98 3.30
C TYR A 96 7.04 15.39 3.40
N GLY A 97 6.05 16.28 3.49
CA GLY A 97 4.64 15.97 3.39
C GLY A 97 4.06 16.43 2.06
N SER A 98 3.12 15.68 1.52
CA SER A 98 2.30 16.10 0.37
C SER A 98 0.87 15.60 0.50
N THR A 99 -0.05 16.28 -0.19
CA THR A 99 -1.45 15.90 -0.34
C THR A 99 -1.80 15.38 -1.74
N ASP A 100 -0.85 15.47 -2.67
CA ASP A 100 -1.04 15.13 -4.08
C ASP A 100 0.10 14.26 -4.67
N GLY A 101 1.17 14.03 -3.90
CA GLY A 101 2.34 13.26 -4.31
C GLY A 101 3.31 14.00 -5.26
N SER A 102 3.09 15.29 -5.52
CA SER A 102 3.85 16.10 -6.48
C SER A 102 4.37 17.42 -5.90
N THR A 103 3.59 18.06 -5.04
CA THR A 103 3.95 19.29 -4.32
C THR A 103 4.36 18.93 -2.91
N TRP A 104 5.60 19.24 -2.51
CA TRP A 104 6.21 18.76 -1.27
C TRP A 104 6.52 19.92 -0.31
N THR A 105 6.11 19.76 0.95
CA THR A 105 6.43 20.67 2.05
C THR A 105 7.46 20.01 2.97
N LEU A 106 8.58 20.68 3.25
CA LEU A 106 9.58 20.19 4.20
C LEU A 106 9.00 20.21 5.62
N LEU A 107 8.92 19.04 6.27
CA LEU A 107 8.35 18.90 7.61
C LEU A 107 9.43 18.85 8.69
N GLY A 108 10.55 18.22 8.39
CA GLY A 108 11.66 18.05 9.30
C GLY A 108 12.90 17.54 8.59
N GLU A 109 14.01 17.61 9.28
CA GLU A 109 15.31 17.19 8.77
C GLU A 109 16.20 16.81 9.94
N TYR A 110 17.23 16.02 9.65
CA TYR A 110 18.37 15.89 10.52
C TYR A 110 19.64 15.83 9.66
N ASP A 111 20.75 16.21 10.27
CA ASP A 111 22.09 16.04 9.72
C ASP A 111 23.06 15.57 10.81
N ASN A 112 24.28 15.25 10.38
CA ASN A 112 25.39 14.92 11.27
C ASN A 112 25.10 13.75 12.22
N GLN A 113 24.26 12.78 11.78
CA GLN A 113 23.93 11.60 12.56
C GLN A 113 24.93 10.49 12.30
N PHE A 114 25.98 10.46 13.11
CA PHE A 114 27.06 9.49 13.04
C PHE A 114 26.96 8.45 14.17
N GLU A 115 27.90 7.50 14.13
CA GLU A 115 28.16 6.52 15.21
C GLU A 115 26.95 5.68 15.62
N TRP A 116 26.10 5.36 14.64
CA TRP A 116 24.98 4.45 14.84
C TRP A 116 25.45 3.11 15.41
N GLN A 117 24.83 2.67 16.49
CA GLN A 117 25.03 1.33 17.04
C GLN A 117 24.14 0.30 16.33
N ASP A 118 24.48 -0.98 16.46
CA ASP A 118 23.70 -2.06 15.89
C ASP A 118 22.25 -2.00 16.38
N LEU A 119 21.31 -1.88 15.42
CA LEU A 119 19.87 -1.76 15.67
C LEU A 119 19.49 -0.58 16.58
N GLU A 120 20.32 0.46 16.64
CA GLU A 120 19.97 1.70 17.33
C GLU A 120 18.80 2.40 16.61
N SER A 121 17.78 2.75 17.38
CA SER A 121 16.68 3.58 16.93
C SER A 121 16.86 5.01 17.42
N ARG A 122 16.79 5.98 16.52
CA ARG A 122 16.72 7.41 16.85
C ARG A 122 15.43 8.01 16.32
N VAL A 123 14.93 9.02 17.01
CA VAL A 123 13.69 9.74 16.66
C VAL A 123 14.02 11.19 16.39
N PHE A 124 13.52 11.70 15.27
CA PHE A 124 13.76 13.06 14.79
C PHE A 124 12.44 13.81 14.73
N HIS A 125 12.40 14.97 15.39
CA HIS A 125 11.20 15.79 15.47
C HIS A 125 11.04 16.67 14.23
N THR A 126 9.80 16.84 13.78
CA THR A 126 9.46 17.82 12.75
C THR A 126 9.39 19.22 13.37
N HIS A 127 9.77 20.25 12.63
CA HIS A 127 9.87 21.62 13.15
C HIS A 127 8.88 22.62 12.52
N ASN A 128 8.18 22.23 11.44
CA ASN A 128 7.33 23.13 10.65
C ASN A 128 5.94 22.54 10.35
N VAL A 129 5.31 21.85 11.31
CA VAL A 129 4.03 21.16 11.07
C VAL A 129 3.00 21.62 12.10
N ASP A 130 1.99 22.37 11.67
CA ASP A 130 0.81 22.61 12.50
C ASP A 130 0.04 21.29 12.67
N SER A 131 -0.62 21.13 13.80
CA SER A 131 -1.55 20.03 14.03
C SER A 131 -2.67 19.96 12.96
N THR A 132 -2.97 21.07 12.29
CA THR A 132 -3.95 21.19 11.21
C THR A 132 -3.39 20.90 9.82
N ASP A 133 -2.05 20.84 9.66
CA ASP A 133 -1.41 20.43 8.42
C ASP A 133 -1.42 18.90 8.31
N LEU A 134 -2.29 18.38 7.44
CA LEU A 134 -2.50 16.94 7.29
C LEU A 134 -2.01 16.44 5.93
N TYR A 135 -1.16 15.42 5.96
CA TYR A 135 -0.55 14.79 4.79
C TYR A 135 -0.85 13.30 4.75
N ASP A 136 -0.86 12.75 3.55
CA ASP A 136 -1.05 11.33 3.22
C ASP A 136 0.06 10.79 2.31
N TRP A 137 1.00 11.66 1.92
CA TRP A 137 2.24 11.28 1.26
C TRP A 137 3.42 11.77 2.10
N PHE A 138 4.32 10.85 2.43
CA PHE A 138 5.53 11.13 3.19
C PHE A 138 6.74 10.72 2.36
N LYS A 139 7.59 11.68 2.02
CA LYS A 139 8.82 11.45 1.26
C LYS A 139 10.03 11.68 2.13
N PHE A 140 10.90 10.69 2.16
CA PHE A 140 12.16 10.69 2.88
C PHE A 140 13.29 10.85 1.86
N ALA A 141 13.85 12.05 1.79
CA ALA A 141 14.98 12.35 0.93
C ALA A 141 16.27 11.98 1.68
N ILE A 142 16.88 10.88 1.28
CA ILE A 142 18.11 10.36 1.89
C ILE A 142 19.28 11.00 1.16
N LYS A 143 19.91 11.96 1.82
CA LYS A 143 20.92 12.83 1.19
C LYS A 143 22.31 12.23 1.31
N ARG A 144 22.65 11.72 2.50
CA ARG A 144 23.97 11.14 2.76
C ARG A 144 23.92 9.97 3.74
N VAL A 145 24.89 9.07 3.61
CA VAL A 145 25.15 7.96 4.52
C VAL A 145 26.41 8.21 5.32
N THR A 146 26.56 7.46 6.40
CA THR A 146 27.72 7.51 7.29
C THR A 146 29.06 7.08 6.65
N SER A 147 29.10 6.62 5.40
CA SER A 147 30.31 6.19 4.70
C SER A 147 31.23 7.36 4.42
N LEU A 148 32.52 7.19 4.68
CA LEU A 148 33.53 8.22 4.42
C LEU A 148 33.77 8.41 2.91
N THR A 149 33.38 7.45 2.08
CA THR A 149 33.54 7.48 0.63
C THR A 149 32.20 7.50 -0.09
N SER A 150 32.16 8.10 -1.28
CA SER A 150 31.00 7.98 -2.18
C SER A 150 31.01 6.63 -2.89
N GLY A 151 29.83 6.00 -3.05
CA GLY A 151 29.69 4.73 -3.79
C GLY A 151 29.06 3.59 -2.99
N ASP A 152 28.90 3.75 -1.67
CA ASP A 152 28.04 2.88 -0.86
C ASP A 152 26.56 3.15 -1.12
N VAL A 153 25.68 2.31 -0.56
CA VAL A 153 24.22 2.44 -0.66
C VAL A 153 23.63 2.77 0.70
N ALA A 154 22.50 3.48 0.73
CA ALA A 154 21.75 3.66 1.97
C ALA A 154 21.08 2.37 2.41
N ASP A 155 21.17 2.06 3.70
CA ASP A 155 20.41 0.97 4.30
C ASP A 155 19.99 1.30 5.73
N PHE A 156 18.89 0.68 6.15
CA PHE A 156 18.35 0.79 7.51
C PHE A 156 17.32 -0.31 7.73
N SER A 157 17.05 -0.64 8.99
CA SER A 157 16.11 -1.70 9.33
C SER A 157 14.66 -1.24 9.32
N GLU A 158 14.36 -0.01 9.74
CA GLU A 158 12.98 0.42 9.96
C GLU A 158 12.86 1.94 9.90
N LEU A 159 11.72 2.41 9.40
CA LEU A 159 11.28 3.79 9.39
C LEU A 159 9.86 3.89 9.97
N GLU A 160 9.74 4.58 11.10
CA GLU A 160 8.47 4.71 11.83
C GLU A 160 7.97 6.15 11.78
N LEU A 161 6.66 6.34 11.60
CA LEU A 161 6.03 7.65 11.67
C LEU A 161 5.26 7.77 12.98
N TYR A 162 5.50 8.85 13.72
CA TYR A 162 4.77 9.20 14.93
C TYR A 162 3.93 10.44 14.64
N THR A 163 2.61 10.28 14.66
CA THR A 163 1.69 11.26 14.08
C THR A 163 0.66 11.76 15.10
N ARG A 164 0.05 12.89 14.79
CA ARG A 164 -1.09 13.49 15.48
C ARG A 164 -2.24 13.65 14.50
N ASN A 165 -3.45 13.83 15.04
CA ASN A 165 -4.65 14.17 14.27
C ASN A 165 -4.83 13.23 13.06
N LEU A 166 -4.77 11.92 13.30
CA LEU A 166 -5.09 10.92 12.29
C LEU A 166 -6.56 11.05 11.91
N VAL A 167 -6.83 11.43 10.66
CA VAL A 167 -8.18 11.58 10.13
C VAL A 167 -8.50 10.39 9.23
N ASP A 168 -9.46 9.58 9.69
CA ASP A 168 -10.09 8.48 8.96
C ASP A 168 -11.48 8.97 8.51
N LEU A 169 -11.58 9.36 7.24
CA LEU A 169 -12.80 9.98 6.69
C LEU A 169 -13.97 8.99 6.61
N CYS A 170 -13.71 7.68 6.69
CA CYS A 170 -14.77 6.67 6.77
C CYS A 170 -15.38 6.55 8.16
N ASN A 171 -14.66 6.92 9.22
CA ASN A 171 -15.08 6.74 10.61
C ASN A 171 -15.25 8.04 11.40
N ASP A 172 -14.91 9.19 10.83
CA ASP A 172 -15.05 10.51 11.48
C ASP A 172 -16.46 11.13 11.30
N GLY A 173 -17.36 10.44 10.60
CA GLY A 173 -18.72 10.90 10.32
C GLY A 173 -18.84 11.91 9.18
N THR A 174 -17.75 12.18 8.45
CA THR A 174 -17.77 13.07 7.27
C THR A 174 -18.13 12.34 5.98
N SER A 175 -17.95 11.00 5.93
CA SER A 175 -18.36 10.24 4.74
C SER A 175 -19.86 10.38 4.47
N ASN A 176 -20.20 10.53 3.19
CA ASN A 176 -21.58 10.55 2.70
C ASN A 176 -21.95 9.26 1.96
N CYS A 177 -21.26 8.16 2.24
CA CYS A 177 -21.56 6.87 1.64
C CYS A 177 -22.98 6.41 2.01
N ASP A 178 -23.66 5.77 1.05
CA ASP A 178 -24.93 5.10 1.31
C ASP A 178 -24.75 4.03 2.40
N VAL A 179 -25.78 3.76 3.19
CA VAL A 179 -25.76 2.67 4.18
C VAL A 179 -25.53 1.29 3.53
N ASN A 180 -25.82 1.16 2.24
CA ASN A 180 -25.57 -0.02 1.42
C ASN A 180 -24.28 0.11 0.59
N ALA A 181 -23.37 1.01 0.93
CA ALA A 181 -22.04 1.13 0.36
C ALA A 181 -20.95 0.83 1.39
N ALA A 182 -19.83 0.29 0.92
CA ALA A 182 -18.59 0.24 1.68
C ALA A 182 -17.82 1.56 1.49
N CYS A 183 -17.37 2.14 2.60
CA CYS A 183 -16.43 3.26 2.59
C CYS A 183 -14.99 2.72 2.62
N ALA A 184 -14.13 3.26 1.77
CA ALA A 184 -12.69 3.05 1.83
C ALA A 184 -11.97 4.40 1.85
N ASN A 185 -11.08 4.59 2.82
CA ASN A 185 -10.20 5.74 2.84
C ASN A 185 -9.40 5.78 1.54
N ALA A 186 -9.41 6.93 0.89
CA ALA A 186 -8.58 7.22 -0.26
C ALA A 186 -7.64 8.34 0.14
N ALA A 187 -6.44 8.39 -0.42
CA ALA A 187 -5.46 9.43 -0.14
C ALA A 187 -6.10 10.83 -0.14
N GLY A 188 -6.43 11.31 1.05
CA GLY A 188 -7.06 12.60 1.28
C GLY A 188 -8.55 12.74 1.01
N SER A 189 -9.26 11.64 0.79
CA SER A 189 -10.69 11.56 0.58
C SER A 189 -11.22 10.20 1.05
N PHE A 190 -12.41 9.83 0.61
CA PHE A 190 -12.93 8.48 0.75
C PHE A 190 -13.62 8.10 -0.55
N THR A 191 -13.69 6.81 -0.81
CA THR A 191 -14.48 6.26 -1.91
C THR A 191 -15.62 5.44 -1.33
N CYS A 192 -16.79 5.56 -1.95
CA CYS A 192 -17.95 4.75 -1.63
C CYS A 192 -18.18 3.77 -2.76
N THR A 193 -18.31 2.48 -2.45
CA THR A 193 -18.64 1.45 -3.43
C THR A 193 -19.89 0.70 -2.97
N CYS A 194 -20.93 0.65 -3.79
CA CYS A 194 -22.14 -0.10 -3.43
C CYS A 194 -21.82 -1.56 -3.13
N ASN A 195 -22.40 -2.07 -2.04
CA ASN A 195 -22.26 -3.46 -1.63
C ASN A 195 -22.89 -4.40 -2.66
N LYS A 196 -22.50 -5.68 -2.60
CA LYS A 196 -23.06 -6.71 -3.47
C LYS A 196 -24.60 -6.70 -3.40
N GLY A 197 -25.24 -6.69 -4.56
CA GLY A 197 -26.70 -6.60 -4.67
C GLY A 197 -27.23 -5.18 -4.77
N PHE A 198 -26.36 -4.18 -4.84
CA PHE A 198 -26.71 -2.78 -5.07
C PHE A 198 -25.90 -2.19 -6.23
N SER A 199 -26.41 -1.12 -6.83
CA SER A 199 -25.73 -0.37 -7.87
C SER A 199 -25.98 1.13 -7.71
N GLY A 200 -25.00 1.93 -8.11
CA GLY A 200 -25.06 3.38 -8.03
C GLY A 200 -23.66 3.98 -7.99
N ASP A 201 -23.55 5.20 -7.50
CA ASP A 201 -22.28 5.92 -7.35
C ASP A 201 -21.63 5.75 -5.97
N GLY A 202 -22.23 4.94 -5.10
CA GLY A 202 -21.76 4.69 -3.73
C GLY A 202 -22.28 5.69 -2.70
N VAL A 203 -22.68 6.89 -3.11
CA VAL A 203 -23.40 7.86 -2.26
C VAL A 203 -24.90 7.57 -2.27
N THR A 204 -25.41 7.11 -3.41
CA THR A 204 -26.74 6.53 -3.57
C THR A 204 -26.61 5.13 -4.11
N CYS A 205 -27.11 4.14 -3.37
CA CYS A 205 -27.10 2.74 -3.78
C CYS A 205 -28.53 2.21 -3.91
N ALA A 206 -28.94 1.96 -5.16
CA ALA A 206 -30.23 1.35 -5.44
C ALA A 206 -30.12 -0.19 -5.38
N PRO A 207 -31.08 -0.89 -4.76
CA PRO A 207 -31.08 -2.35 -4.73
C PRO A 207 -31.24 -2.90 -6.15
N LEU A 208 -30.43 -3.90 -6.48
CA LEU A 208 -30.56 -4.68 -7.70
C LEU A 208 -31.56 -5.82 -7.49
N THR A 209 -32.30 -6.16 -8.54
CA THR A 209 -33.13 -7.36 -8.54
C THR A 209 -32.24 -8.58 -8.83
N GLN A 210 -32.05 -9.44 -7.82
CA GLN A 210 -31.28 -10.67 -8.00
C GLN A 210 -32.10 -11.73 -8.76
N ILE A 211 -31.49 -12.29 -9.81
CA ILE A 211 -32.01 -13.40 -10.60
C ILE A 211 -30.92 -14.47 -10.75
N PRO A 212 -31.24 -15.78 -10.68
CA PRO A 212 -32.52 -16.34 -10.25
C PRO A 212 -32.92 -15.95 -8.81
N PRO A 213 -34.23 -15.84 -8.50
CA PRO A 213 -34.70 -15.57 -7.15
C PRO A 213 -34.17 -16.62 -6.15
N ALA A 214 -33.88 -16.20 -4.92
CA ALA A 214 -33.30 -17.08 -3.90
C ALA A 214 -34.22 -18.27 -3.52
N ASP A 215 -35.52 -18.13 -3.73
CA ASP A 215 -36.56 -19.13 -3.45
C ASP A 215 -36.96 -19.95 -4.69
N ILE A 216 -36.22 -19.89 -5.81
CA ILE A 216 -36.55 -20.62 -7.04
C ILE A 216 -36.54 -22.15 -6.88
N GLY A 217 -35.86 -22.65 -5.85
CA GLY A 217 -35.70 -24.07 -5.53
C GLY A 217 -34.31 -24.61 -5.89
N GLN A 218 -34.06 -25.87 -5.53
CA GLN A 218 -32.79 -26.54 -5.78
C GLN A 218 -32.77 -27.17 -7.19
N GLY A 219 -31.59 -27.52 -7.71
CA GLY A 219 -31.45 -28.07 -9.06
C GLY A 219 -32.27 -29.35 -9.32
N HIS A 220 -32.50 -30.18 -8.29
CA HIS A 220 -33.32 -31.39 -8.42
C HIS A 220 -34.84 -31.11 -8.41
N ASP A 221 -35.26 -29.88 -8.09
CA ASP A 221 -36.66 -29.45 -8.18
C ASP A 221 -37.06 -29.06 -9.61
N TRP A 222 -36.10 -29.03 -10.54
CA TRP A 222 -36.32 -28.61 -11.92
C TRP A 222 -36.75 -29.79 -12.80
N THR A 223 -37.66 -29.54 -13.72
CA THR A 223 -38.22 -30.57 -14.61
C THR A 223 -37.38 -30.67 -15.87
N LYS A 224 -37.00 -31.90 -16.26
CA LYS A 224 -36.38 -32.15 -17.57
C LYS A 224 -37.38 -31.87 -18.68
N ASP A 225 -36.92 -31.22 -19.74
CA ASP A 225 -37.71 -30.90 -20.92
C ASP A 225 -37.06 -31.49 -22.16
N ASP A 226 -37.65 -32.58 -22.63
CA ASP A 226 -37.24 -33.31 -23.82
C ASP A 226 -37.73 -32.67 -25.13
N SER A 227 -38.58 -31.64 -25.04
CA SER A 227 -39.08 -30.91 -26.22
C SER A 227 -38.15 -29.79 -26.67
N VAL A 228 -37.20 -29.38 -25.83
CA VAL A 228 -36.25 -28.30 -26.12
C VAL A 228 -34.83 -28.74 -25.84
N THR A 229 -33.95 -28.58 -26.84
CA THR A 229 -32.52 -28.88 -26.74
C THR A 229 -31.66 -27.64 -26.94
N PHE A 230 -30.50 -27.58 -26.28
CA PHE A 230 -29.43 -26.61 -26.53
C PHE A 230 -28.12 -27.38 -26.78
N GLY A 231 -27.50 -27.21 -27.94
CA GLY A 231 -26.34 -28.02 -28.33
C GLY A 231 -26.62 -29.52 -28.45
N GLY A 232 -27.87 -29.91 -28.73
CA GLY A 232 -28.30 -31.31 -28.79
C GLY A 232 -28.59 -31.96 -27.43
N ILE A 233 -28.46 -31.22 -26.32
CA ILE A 233 -28.75 -31.69 -24.96
C ILE A 233 -30.11 -31.17 -24.50
N TYR A 234 -30.94 -32.05 -23.92
CA TYR A 234 -32.24 -31.67 -23.36
C TYR A 234 -32.08 -30.67 -22.22
N THR A 235 -32.98 -29.69 -22.16
CA THR A 235 -32.94 -28.61 -21.17
C THR A 235 -33.67 -28.99 -19.88
N THR A 236 -33.57 -28.15 -18.85
CA THR A 236 -34.43 -28.24 -17.66
C THR A 236 -35.17 -26.92 -17.44
N TYR A 237 -36.36 -26.96 -16.86
CA TYR A 237 -37.12 -25.75 -16.51
C TYR A 237 -37.73 -25.81 -15.11
N ARG A 238 -38.07 -24.62 -14.60
CA ARG A 238 -38.86 -24.41 -13.39
C ARG A 238 -39.92 -23.36 -13.65
N ASP A 239 -41.18 -23.70 -13.43
CA ASP A 239 -42.28 -22.74 -13.44
C ASP A 239 -42.35 -22.03 -12.09
N TYR A 240 -41.76 -20.84 -12.01
CA TYR A 240 -41.65 -20.06 -10.80
C TYR A 240 -42.87 -19.12 -10.64
N ARG A 241 -43.51 -19.16 -9.47
CA ARG A 241 -44.72 -18.39 -9.13
C ARG A 241 -44.51 -17.32 -8.05
N GLY A 242 -43.26 -17.09 -7.64
CA GLY A 242 -42.95 -16.05 -6.65
C GLY A 242 -43.02 -14.65 -7.23
N SER A 243 -42.64 -13.66 -6.43
CA SER A 243 -42.85 -12.24 -6.75
C SER A 243 -41.79 -11.65 -7.70
N VAL A 244 -40.61 -12.26 -7.79
CA VAL A 244 -39.47 -11.71 -8.53
C VAL A 244 -39.33 -12.40 -9.88
N CYS A 245 -39.75 -11.73 -10.96
CA CYS A 245 -39.75 -12.27 -12.32
C CYS A 245 -40.45 -13.66 -12.40
N PRO A 246 -41.77 -13.72 -12.15
CA PRO A 246 -42.55 -14.95 -12.28
C PRO A 246 -42.55 -15.45 -13.73
N GLY A 247 -42.57 -16.77 -13.90
CA GLY A 247 -42.60 -17.40 -15.22
C GLY A 247 -41.75 -18.68 -15.30
N ARG A 248 -41.59 -19.18 -16.52
CA ARG A 248 -40.76 -20.35 -16.78
C ARG A 248 -39.29 -19.95 -16.90
N TYR A 249 -38.47 -20.37 -15.94
CA TYR A 249 -37.02 -20.34 -16.05
C TYR A 249 -36.55 -21.59 -16.77
N ARG A 250 -35.61 -21.44 -17.71
CA ARG A 250 -35.03 -22.57 -18.44
C ARG A 250 -33.52 -22.51 -18.34
N ALA A 251 -32.92 -23.56 -17.80
CA ALA A 251 -31.49 -23.74 -17.73
C ALA A 251 -31.03 -24.64 -18.88
N MET A 252 -29.94 -24.27 -19.55
CA MET A 252 -29.43 -24.94 -20.73
C MET A 252 -27.91 -25.05 -20.65
N ALA A 253 -27.36 -26.19 -21.06
CA ALA A 253 -25.92 -26.43 -21.19
C ALA A 253 -25.66 -27.14 -22.52
N ASN A 254 -24.53 -26.83 -23.17
CA ASN A 254 -24.16 -27.40 -24.48
C ASN A 254 -23.13 -28.54 -24.37
N ARG A 255 -22.74 -28.92 -23.15
CA ARG A 255 -21.88 -30.08 -22.82
C ARG A 255 -22.30 -30.65 -21.48
#